data_AF-F3AAP2-F1
#
_entry.id   AF-F3AAP2-F1
#
_cell.length_a   1.000
_cell.length_b   1.000
_cell.length_c   1.000
_cell.angle_alpha   90.00
_cell.angle_beta   90.00
_cell.angle_gamma   90.00
#
_symmetry.space_group_name_H-M   'P 1'
#
loop_
_entity.id
_entity.type
_entity.pdbx_description
1 polymer ?
#
loop_
_entity_poly.entity_id
_entity_poly.type
_entity_poly.pdbx_seq_one_letter_code
_entity_poly.pdbx_strand_id
1 'polypeptide(L)' 'MNSTVIVKLMENLINKKFYDTKDEAIAKLDVYFAMNRISEEEYATLALLAEETYAQEVL' A
#
# COMPACT_ATOMS: atom_id res chain seq x y z
N MET A 1 -16.31 5.22 -2.36
CA MET A 1 -15.18 4.93 -3.28
C MET A 1 -15.47 3.65 -4.03
N ASN A 2 -15.43 3.66 -5.37
CA ASN A 2 -15.41 2.43 -6.17
C ASN A 2 -13.96 1.92 -6.21
N SER A 3 -13.48 1.30 -5.13
CA SER A 3 -12.10 0.81 -5.06
C SER A 3 -11.89 -0.30 -6.09
N THR A 4 -10.86 -0.13 -6.93
CA THR A 4 -10.46 -1.13 -7.91
C THR A 4 -10.02 -2.44 -7.23
N VAL A 5 -9.94 -3.53 -7.99
CA VAL A 5 -9.43 -4.83 -7.48
C VAL A 5 -8.02 -4.68 -6.89
N ILE A 6 -7.19 -3.79 -7.45
CA ILE A 6 -5.81 -3.58 -7.00
C ILE A 6 -5.77 -2.86 -5.67
N VAL A 7 -6.61 -1.85 -5.45
CA VAL A 7 -6.69 -1.15 -4.16
C VAL A 7 -7.05 -2.13 -3.04
N LYS A 8 -8.10 -2.94 -3.25
CA LYS A 8 -8.50 -3.96 -2.27
C LYS A 8 -7.42 -5.02 -2.05
N LEU A 9 -6.68 -5.41 -3.09
CA LEU A 9 -5.56 -6.33 -2.95
C LEU A 9 -4.47 -5.72 -2.08
N MET A 10 -4.04 -4.49 -2.39
CA MET A 10 -2.97 -3.82 -1.63
C MET A 10 -3.35 -3.57 -0.18
N GLU A 11 -4.57 -3.12 0.08
CA GLU A 11 -5.11 -2.97 1.43
C GLU A 11 -5.03 -4.29 2.23
N ASN A 12 -5.38 -5.42 1.61
CA ASN A 12 -5.29 -6.74 2.25
C ASN A 12 -3.84 -7.17 2.49
N LEU A 13 -2.92 -6.94 1.53
CA LEU A 13 -1.52 -7.33 1.68
C LEU A 13 -0.82 -6.51 2.77
N ILE A 14 -1.08 -5.20 2.83
CA ILE A 14 -0.54 -4.30 3.85
C ILE A 14 -1.06 -4.71 5.23
N ASN A 15 -2.38 -4.82 5.40
CA ASN A 15 -2.98 -5.19 6.70
C ASN A 15 -2.51 -6.56 7.22
N LYS A 16 -2.21 -7.50 6.33
CA LYS A 16 -1.71 -8.83 6.70
C LYS A 16 -0.20 -8.87 6.96
N LYS A 17 0.49 -7.74 6.90
CA LYS A 17 1.95 -7.66 6.98
C LYS A 17 2.64 -8.64 6.02
N PHE A 18 2.17 -8.69 4.78
CA PHE A 18 2.72 -9.61 3.76
C PHE A 18 4.14 -9.22 3.34
N TYR A 19 4.50 -7.94 3.46
CA TYR A 19 5.83 -7.43 3.17
C TYR A 19 6.68 -7.41 4.43
N ASP A 20 7.99 -7.56 4.29
CA ASP A 20 8.91 -7.58 5.44
C ASP A 20 9.16 -6.16 5.98
N THR A 21 8.99 -5.14 5.14
CA THR A 21 9.17 -3.75 5.53
C THR A 21 8.14 -2.83 4.87
N LYS A 22 7.96 -1.65 5.45
CA LYS A 22 7.20 -0.56 4.84
C LYS A 22 7.67 -0.26 3.41
N ASP A 23 8.99 -0.18 3.21
CA ASP A 23 9.57 0.25 1.94
C ASP A 23 9.25 -0.72 0.81
N GLU A 24 9.15 -2.02 1.10
CA GLU A 24 8.69 -3.03 0.14
C GLU A 24 7.22 -2.82 -0.26
N ALA A 25 6.36 -2.49 0.71
CA ALA A 25 4.96 -2.18 0.44
C ALA A 25 4.83 -0.92 -0.44
N ILE A 26 5.57 0.14 -0.11
CA ILE A 26 5.60 1.40 -0.88
C ILE A 26 6.14 1.16 -2.29
N ALA A 27 7.23 0.41 -2.45
CA ALA A 27 7.79 0.10 -3.77
C ALA A 27 6.77 -0.62 -4.69
N LYS A 28 5.86 -1.43 -4.12
CA LYS A 28 4.76 -2.02 -4.91
C LYS A 28 3.68 -1.02 -5.27
N LEU A 29 3.33 -0.10 -4.37
CA LEU A 29 2.42 1.01 -4.70
C LEU A 29 2.99 1.89 -5.82
N ASP A 30 4.29 2.19 -5.80
CA ASP A 30 4.96 3.00 -6.82
C ASP A 30 4.83 2.37 -8.21
N VAL A 31 5.01 1.05 -8.32
CA VAL A 31 4.83 0.33 -9.58
C VAL A 31 3.39 0.43 -10.07
N TYR A 32 2.40 0.24 -9.20
CA TYR A 32 0.99 0.36 -9.60
C TYR A 32 0.61 1.77 -9.99
N PHE A 33 1.14 2.78 -9.30
CA PHE A 33 0.93 4.18 -9.64
C PHE A 33 1.57 4.54 -10.99
N ALA A 34 2.83 4.16 -11.21
CA ALA A 34 3.53 4.37 -12.48
C ALA A 34 2.85 3.69 -13.68
N MET A 35 2.16 2.58 -13.43
CA MET A 35 1.38 1.85 -14.45
C MET A 35 -0.05 2.38 -14.62
N ASN A 36 -0.41 3.50 -13.97
CA ASN A 36 -1.78 4.08 -13.96
C ASN A 36 -2.85 3.06 -13.50
N ARG A 37 -2.49 2.16 -12.58
CA ARG A 37 -3.39 1.13 -12.04
C ARG A 37 -4.13 1.59 -10.80
N ILE A 38 -3.60 2.61 -10.12
CA ILE A 38 -4.19 3.30 -8.98
C ILE A 38 -4.04 4.81 -9.19
N SER A 39 -4.95 5.60 -8.63
CA SER A 39 -4.87 7.06 -8.64
C SER A 39 -3.91 7.58 -7.55
N GLU A 40 -3.60 8.88 -7.59
CA GLU A 40 -2.82 9.55 -6.56
C GLU A 40 -3.51 9.50 -5.19
N GLU A 41 -4.84 9.67 -5.14
CA GLU A 41 -5.62 9.58 -3.90
C GLU A 41 -5.58 8.16 -3.31
N GLU A 42 -5.72 7.14 -4.16
CA GLU A 42 -5.62 5.73 -3.76
C GLU A 42 -4.20 5.39 -3.27
N TYR A 43 -3.17 5.90 -3.96
CA TYR A 43 -1.78 5.75 -3.54
C TYR A 43 -1.55 6.37 -2.16
N ALA A 44 -1.94 7.63 -1.95
CA ALA A 44 -1.73 8.34 -0.68
C ALA A 44 -2.43 7.62 0.49
N THR A 45 -3.64 7.11 0.25
CA THR A 45 -4.40 6.33 1.25
C THR A 45 -3.68 5.04 1.63
N LEU A 46 -3.20 4.28 0.64
CA LEU A 46 -2.49 3.01 0.88
C LEU A 46 -1.10 3.22 1.48
N ALA A 47 -0.41 4.31 1.11
CA ALA A 47 0.89 4.67 1.68
C ALA A 47 0.78 5.03 3.16
N LEU A 48 -0.27 5.78 3.55
CA LEU A 48 -0.56 6.06 4.95
C LEU A 48 -0.85 4.76 5.73
N LEU A 49 -1.66 3.87 5.16
CA LEU A 49 -1.94 2.57 5.77
C LEU A 49 -0.65 1.75 5.98
N ALA A 50 0.27 1.76 5.02
CA ALA A 50 1.56 1.10 5.14
C ALA A 50 2.41 1.73 6.25
N GLU A 51 2.48 3.06 6.33
CA GLU A 51 3.17 3.75 7.43
C GLU A 51 2.64 3.29 8.78
N GLU A 52 1.33 3.34 8.98
CA GLU A 52 0.68 2.97 10.25
C GLU A 52 0.88 1.49 10.61
N THR A 53 0.82 0.59 9.62
CA THR A 53 0.90 -0.86 9.87
C THR A 53 2.32 -1.33 10.22
N TYR A 54 3.33 -0.71 9.60
CA TYR A 54 4.73 -1.10 9.76
C TYR A 54 5.52 -0.18 10.72
N ALA A 55 4.96 0.93 11.20
CA ALA A 55 5.58 1.81 12.20
C ALA A 55 5.99 1.09 13.50
N GLN A 56 5.41 -0.08 13.78
CA GLN A 56 5.62 -0.82 15.03
C GLN A 56 6.79 -1.81 15.01
N GLU A 57 7.50 -1.98 13.87
CA GLU A 57 8.63 -2.93 13.76
C GLU A 57 9.99 -2.35 14.18
N VAL A 58 10.02 -1.07 14.57
CA VAL A 58 11.20 -0.44 15.17
C VAL A 58 11.04 -0.41 16.70
N LEU A 59 11.12 -1.57 17.35
CA LEU A 59 11.27 -1.71 18.81
C LEU A 59 12.24 -2.83 19.17
#